data_AF-A0A838G4S2-F1
#
_entry.id   AF-A0A838G4S2-F1
#
_cell.length_a   1.000
_cell.length_b   1.000
_cell.length_c   1.000
_cell.angle_alpha   90.00
_cell.angle_beta   90.00
_cell.angle_gamma   90.00
#
_symmetry.space_group_name_H-M   'P 1'
#
loop_
_entity.id
_entity.type
_entity.pdbx_description
1 polymer ?
#
loop_
_entity_poly.entity_id
_entity_poly.type
_entity_poly.pdbx_seq_one_letter_code
_entity_poly.pdbx_strand_id
1 'polypeptide(L)'
;MCDPRPHDQARPDPRGPRGARHRPGAAAVNEIAWLTVFILSVFVGVEVISKVSSTLHTPLMSGANAIHGVILLGAIIVTAHAEGVALAVGLVAIVLATVNMVGGFVVTDRMLQMFTRRKVPAKSTASTTGGDSA
;
A
#
# COMPACT_ATOMS: atom_id res chain seq x y z
N MET A 1 -10.49 -52.13 -59.81
CA MET A 1 -9.22 -51.87 -60.52
C MET A 1 -8.89 -50.39 -60.28
N CYS A 2 -7.83 -50.15 -59.50
CA CYS A 2 -7.02 -48.93 -59.40
C CYS A 2 -7.73 -47.57 -59.20
N ASP A 3 -7.68 -47.01 -57.99
CA ASP A 3 -6.56 -46.12 -57.62
C ASP A 3 -6.62 -45.75 -56.11
N PRO A 4 -5.62 -46.10 -55.29
CA PRO A 4 -5.49 -45.61 -53.93
C PRO A 4 -4.78 -44.25 -53.92
N ARG A 5 -5.49 -43.18 -53.52
CA ARG A 5 -4.89 -41.85 -53.29
C ARG A 5 -3.75 -41.97 -52.26
N PRO A 6 -2.51 -41.57 -52.58
CA PRO A 6 -1.38 -41.67 -51.66
C PRO A 6 -1.31 -40.45 -50.74
N HIS A 7 -0.94 -40.73 -49.49
CA HIS A 7 -0.13 -39.88 -48.62
C HIS A 7 -0.62 -38.44 -48.42
N ASP A 8 -1.46 -38.30 -47.39
CA ASP A 8 -1.62 -37.05 -46.64
C ASP A 8 -0.24 -36.72 -46.00
N GLN A 9 0.57 -35.96 -46.74
CA GLN A 9 1.83 -35.40 -46.25
C GLN A 9 1.50 -34.37 -45.17
N ALA A 10 1.42 -34.84 -43.92
CA ALA A 10 1.59 -33.99 -42.76
C ALA A 10 2.93 -33.26 -42.92
N ARG A 11 2.88 -32.01 -43.40
CA ARG A 11 4.07 -31.17 -43.46
C ARG A 11 4.57 -31.01 -42.02
N PRO A 12 5.81 -31.40 -41.70
CA PRO A 12 6.36 -31.12 -40.39
C PRO A 12 6.39 -29.60 -40.21
N ASP A 13 5.73 -29.11 -39.16
CA ASP A 13 5.81 -27.71 -38.76
C ASP A 13 7.28 -27.37 -38.49
N PRO A 14 7.92 -26.46 -39.26
CA PRO A 14 9.32 -26.09 -39.04
C PRO A 14 9.53 -25.27 -37.76
N ARG A 15 8.45 -24.94 -37.04
CA ARG A 15 8.52 -24.26 -35.75
C ARG A 15 8.56 -25.28 -34.62
N GLY A 16 9.68 -26.00 -34.56
CA GLY A 16 10.04 -26.75 -33.35
C GLY A 16 9.93 -25.88 -32.09
N PRO A 17 9.66 -26.47 -30.91
CA PRO A 17 9.42 -25.73 -29.68
C PRO A 17 10.64 -24.83 -29.41
N ARG A 18 10.41 -23.52 -29.52
CA ARG A 18 11.43 -22.50 -29.23
C ARG A 18 11.91 -22.73 -27.81
N GLY A 19 13.10 -23.31 -27.69
CA GLY A 19 13.74 -23.59 -26.42
C GLY A 19 13.65 -22.37 -25.52
N ALA A 20 13.02 -22.55 -24.36
CA ALA A 20 13.01 -21.61 -23.29
C ALA A 20 14.46 -21.35 -22.88
N ARG A 21 15.05 -20.27 -23.41
CA ARG A 21 16.36 -19.79 -22.99
C ARG A 21 16.22 -19.35 -21.54
N HIS A 22 16.59 -20.23 -20.62
CA HIS A 22 16.82 -19.90 -19.23
C HIS A 22 17.91 -18.83 -19.22
N ARG A 23 17.54 -17.55 -19.04
CA ARG A 23 18.46 -16.41 -18.93
C ARG A 23 19.02 -16.39 -17.51
N PRO A 24 20.24 -16.88 -17.25
CA PRO A 24 20.77 -17.05 -15.89
C PRO A 24 21.07 -15.70 -15.21
N GLY A 25 21.11 -14.60 -15.97
CA GLY A 25 21.33 -13.26 -15.46
C GLY A 25 20.07 -12.54 -14.96
N ALA A 26 18.86 -13.07 -15.19
CA ALA A 26 17.61 -12.41 -14.77
C ALA A 26 17.41 -12.45 -13.24
N ALA A 27 17.89 -13.50 -12.56
CA ALA A 27 17.77 -13.62 -11.11
C ALA A 27 18.70 -12.62 -10.39
N ALA A 28 19.96 -12.51 -10.83
CA ALA A 28 20.93 -11.60 -10.20
C ALA A 28 20.57 -10.12 -10.38
N VAL A 29 20.02 -9.73 -11.54
CA VAL A 29 19.53 -8.35 -11.74
C VAL A 29 18.33 -8.03 -10.84
N ASN A 30 17.51 -9.03 -10.48
CA ASN A 30 16.39 -8.81 -9.57
C ASN A 30 16.85 -8.55 -8.13
N GLU A 31 17.83 -9.29 -7.61
CA GLU A 31 18.36 -9.04 -6.27
C GLU A 31 19.03 -7.66 -6.16
N ILE A 32 19.84 -7.29 -7.17
CA ILE A 32 20.46 -5.96 -7.25
C ILE A 32 19.38 -4.88 -7.40
N ALA A 33 18.29 -5.14 -8.14
CA ALA A 33 17.19 -4.20 -8.29
C ALA A 33 16.45 -3.97 -6.96
N TRP A 34 16.12 -5.02 -6.20
CA TRP A 34 15.48 -4.87 -4.87
C TRP A 34 16.37 -4.11 -3.90
N LEU A 35 17.67 -4.41 -3.89
CA LEU A 35 18.63 -3.68 -3.08
C LEU A 35 18.72 -2.20 -3.50
N THR A 36 18.72 -1.92 -4.81
CA THR A 36 18.73 -0.55 -5.34
C THR A 36 17.47 0.20 -4.92
N VAL A 37 16.29 -0.40 -5.07
CA VAL A 37 15.01 0.20 -4.65
C VAL A 37 15.01 0.44 -3.14
N PHE A 38 15.51 -0.50 -2.34
CA PHE A 38 15.61 -0.34 -0.89
C PHE A 38 16.48 0.85 -0.51
N ILE A 39 17.70 0.95 -1.07
CA ILE A 39 18.63 2.04 -0.79
C ILE A 39 18.03 3.38 -1.24
N LEU A 40 17.53 3.46 -2.48
CA LEU A 40 16.93 4.69 -3.02
C LEU A 40 15.70 5.12 -2.20
N SER A 41 14.87 4.17 -1.75
CA SER A 41 13.72 4.47 -0.89
C SER A 41 14.14 5.07 0.45
N VAL A 42 15.25 4.61 1.05
CA VAL A 42 15.78 5.18 2.30
C VAL A 42 16.28 6.61 2.07
N PHE A 43 17.04 6.85 0.99
CA PHE A 43 17.48 8.20 0.63
C PHE A 43 16.30 9.16 0.43
N VAL A 44 15.27 8.73 -0.30
CA VAL A 44 14.04 9.51 -0.49
C VAL A 44 13.34 9.78 0.85
N GLY A 45 13.27 8.79 1.74
CA GLY A 45 12.71 8.97 3.08
C GLY A 45 13.42 10.05 3.88
N VAL A 46 14.75 9.99 3.96
CA VAL A 46 15.56 10.98 4.71
C VAL A 46 15.37 12.39 4.15
N GLU A 47 15.40 12.56 2.83
CA GLU A 47 15.24 13.87 2.19
C GLU A 47 13.85 14.46 2.42
N VAL A 48 12.79 13.64 2.34
CA VAL A 48 11.40 14.08 2.55
C VAL A 48 11.16 14.48 4.00
N ILE A 49 11.61 13.67 4.98
CA ILE A 49 11.46 13.99 6.41
C ILE A 49 12.29 15.23 6.81
N SER A 50 13.45 15.46 6.18
CA SER A 50 14.31 16.60 6.51
C SER A 50 13.72 17.96 6.08
N LYS A 51 12.74 17.97 5.17
CA LYS A 51 12.09 19.20 4.67
C LYS A 51 10.80 19.57 5.40
N VAL A 52 10.41 18.84 6.45
CA VAL A 52 9.18 19.15 7.20
C VAL A 52 9.42 20.25 8.24
N SER A 53 8.42 21.11 8.46
CA SER A 53 8.49 22.15 9.51
C SER A 53 8.46 21.52 10.91
N SER A 54 9.10 22.17 11.89
CA SER A 54 9.22 21.65 13.26
C SER A 54 7.87 21.46 13.97
N THR A 55 6.85 22.23 13.59
CA THR A 55 5.47 22.09 14.07
C THR A 55 4.84 20.75 13.68
N LEU A 56 5.36 20.09 12.64
CA LEU A 56 4.82 18.85 12.10
C LEU A 56 5.55 17.59 12.60
N HIS A 57 6.59 17.68 13.42
CA HIS A 57 7.29 16.47 13.88
C HIS A 57 6.37 15.50 14.65
N THR A 58 5.48 16.01 15.49
CA THR A 58 4.52 15.18 16.25
C THR A 58 3.45 14.52 15.37
N PRO A 59 2.75 15.23 14.46
CA PRO A 59 1.83 14.58 13.54
C PRO A 59 2.55 13.70 12.50
N LEU A 60 3.79 14.04 12.10
CA LEU A 60 4.61 13.19 11.22
C LEU A 60 5.00 11.88 11.92
N MET A 61 5.38 11.95 13.20
CA MET A 61 5.68 10.77 14.01
C MET A 61 4.45 9.86 14.13
N SER A 62 3.26 10.42 14.31
CA SER A 62 1.99 9.67 14.28
C SER A 62 1.67 9.11 12.90
N GLY A 63 1.90 9.89 11.84
CA GLY A 63 1.67 9.48 10.45
C GLY A 63 2.55 8.30 10.03
N ALA A 64 3.82 8.29 10.45
CA ALA A 64 4.73 7.17 10.22
C ALA A 64 4.22 5.87 10.87
N ASN A 65 3.60 5.96 12.06
CA ASN A 65 2.96 4.81 12.71
C ASN A 65 1.77 4.27 11.88
N ALA A 66 0.99 5.15 11.24
CA ALA A 66 -0.11 4.71 10.36
C ALA A 66 0.40 4.02 9.08
N ILE A 67 1.48 4.53 8.48
CA ILE A 67 2.08 3.96 7.26
C ILE A 67 2.65 2.56 7.51
N HIS A 68 3.18 2.33 8.72
CA HIS A 68 3.70 1.01 9.10
C HIS A 68 2.60 -0.08 9.15
N GLY A 69 1.32 0.31 9.07
CA GLY A 69 0.17 -0.60 8.93
C GLY A 69 0.23 -1.54 7.71
N VAL A 70 1.18 -1.37 6.78
CA VAL A 70 1.47 -2.33 5.70
C VAL A 70 1.71 -3.76 6.19
N ILE A 71 2.10 -3.93 7.46
CA ILE A 71 2.20 -5.24 8.12
C ILE A 71 0.91 -6.07 8.03
N LEU A 72 -0.26 -5.42 7.93
CA LEU A 72 -1.56 -6.10 7.76
C LEU A 72 -1.60 -6.89 6.45
N LEU A 73 -1.05 -6.35 5.37
CA LEU A 73 -0.98 -7.04 4.08
C LEU A 73 -0.13 -8.30 4.19
N GLY A 74 1.03 -8.20 4.86
CA GLY A 74 1.89 -9.35 5.14
C GLY A 74 1.19 -10.42 5.99
N ALA A 75 0.49 -9.99 7.05
CA ALA A 75 -0.26 -10.89 7.92
C ALA A 75 -1.37 -11.65 7.17
N ILE A 76 -2.10 -10.98 6.27
CA ILE A 76 -3.14 -11.62 5.45
C ILE A 76 -2.51 -12.66 4.51
N ILE A 77 -1.44 -12.30 3.80
CA ILE A 77 -0.77 -13.20 2.84
C ILE A 77 -0.22 -14.45 3.55
N VAL A 78 0.39 -14.28 4.73
CA VAL A 78 0.93 -15.39 5.53
C VAL A 78 -0.19 -16.26 6.07
N THR A 79 -1.25 -15.65 6.63
CA THR A 79 -2.39 -16.38 7.21
C THR A 79 -3.16 -17.15 6.16
N ALA A 80 -3.22 -16.66 4.91
CA ALA A 80 -3.89 -17.34 3.80
C ALA A 80 -3.31 -18.74 3.50
N HIS A 81 -2.07 -19.01 3.90
CA HIS A 81 -1.39 -20.29 3.71
C HIS A 81 -1.16 -21.03 5.03
N ALA A 82 -1.72 -20.54 6.14
CA ALA A 82 -1.48 -21.08 7.47
C ALA A 82 -2.51 -22.15 7.84
N GLU A 83 -2.07 -23.22 8.50
CA GLU A 83 -2.93 -24.29 9.00
C GLU A 83 -2.70 -24.56 10.50
N GLY A 84 -3.69 -25.19 11.15
CA GLY A 84 -3.62 -25.57 12.55
C GLY A 84 -3.35 -24.39 13.48
N VAL A 85 -2.34 -24.51 14.35
CA VAL A 85 -1.97 -23.48 15.33
C VAL A 85 -1.54 -22.17 14.65
N ALA A 86 -0.91 -22.25 13.47
CA ALA A 86 -0.46 -21.06 12.74
C ALA A 86 -1.62 -20.19 12.25
N LEU A 87 -2.80 -20.79 11.98
CA LEU A 87 -3.99 -20.04 11.59
C LEU A 87 -4.54 -19.20 12.75
N ALA A 88 -4.53 -19.75 13.96
CA ALA A 88 -4.92 -19.00 15.16
C ALA A 88 -3.95 -17.83 15.43
N VAL A 89 -2.64 -18.07 15.27
CA VAL A 89 -1.62 -17.02 15.39
C VAL A 89 -1.78 -15.95 14.29
N GLY A 90 -2.06 -16.36 13.06
CA GLY A 90 -2.32 -15.48 11.93
C GLY A 90 -3.55 -14.60 12.15
N LEU A 91 -4.62 -15.15 12.70
CA LEU A 91 -5.81 -14.38 13.09
C LEU A 91 -5.46 -13.30 14.12
N VAL A 92 -4.70 -13.64 15.16
CA VAL A 92 -4.23 -12.67 16.16
C VAL A 92 -3.33 -11.61 15.51
N ALA A 93 -2.42 -12.01 14.61
CA ALA A 93 -1.55 -11.09 13.89
C ALA A 93 -2.35 -10.08 13.05
N ILE A 94 -3.39 -10.54 12.35
CA ILE A 94 -4.30 -9.67 11.59
C ILE A 94 -4.99 -8.67 12.52
N VAL A 95 -5.58 -9.13 13.64
CA VAL A 95 -6.25 -8.24 14.59
C VAL A 95 -5.30 -7.18 15.14
N LEU A 96 -4.11 -7.56 15.56
CA LEU A 96 -3.11 -6.62 16.07
C LEU A 96 -2.63 -5.65 14.99
N ALA A 97 -2.43 -6.12 13.76
CA ALA A 97 -2.06 -5.29 12.62
C ALA A 97 -3.15 -4.27 12.28
N THR A 98 -4.43 -4.69 12.30
CA THR A 98 -5.57 -3.80 12.07
C THR A 98 -5.68 -2.73 13.17
N VAL A 99 -5.51 -3.10 14.44
CA VAL A 99 -5.54 -2.14 15.55
C VAL A 99 -4.43 -1.10 15.41
N ASN A 100 -3.21 -1.53 15.05
CA ASN A 100 -2.09 -0.62 14.83
C ASN A 100 -2.36 0.34 13.65
N MET A 101 -2.83 -0.20 12.52
CA MET A 101 -3.21 0.59 11.34
C MET A 101 -4.28 1.63 11.68
N VAL A 102 -5.43 1.19 12.20
CA VAL A 102 -6.58 2.06 12.50
C VAL A 102 -6.24 3.07 13.59
N GLY A 103 -5.54 2.64 14.65
CA GLY A 103 -5.08 3.52 15.72
C GLY A 103 -4.16 4.63 15.20
N GLY A 104 -3.24 4.29 14.28
CA GLY A 104 -2.38 5.28 13.63
C GLY A 104 -3.16 6.35 12.86
N PHE A 105 -4.19 5.96 12.11
CA PHE A 105 -5.03 6.92 11.37
C PHE A 105 -5.89 7.81 12.28
N VAL A 106 -6.50 7.23 13.32
CA VAL A 106 -7.35 7.99 14.27
C VAL A 106 -6.54 9.01 15.07
N VAL A 107 -5.36 8.63 15.55
CA VAL A 107 -4.49 9.56 16.31
C VAL A 107 -3.98 10.68 15.41
N THR A 108 -3.57 10.36 14.19
CA THR A 108 -3.08 11.34 13.22
C THR A 108 -4.18 12.34 12.85
N ASP A 109 -5.41 11.88 12.61
CA ASP A 109 -6.55 12.75 12.32
C ASP A 109 -6.83 13.72 13.49
N ARG A 110 -6.84 13.22 14.73
CA ARG A 110 -7.05 14.07 15.91
C ARG A 110 -5.95 15.11 16.11
N MET A 111 -4.70 14.79 15.75
CA MET A 111 -3.59 15.76 15.77
C MET A 111 -3.72 16.81 14.66
N LEU A 112 -4.15 16.40 13.45
CA LEU A 112 -4.33 17.30 12.30
C LEU A 112 -5.54 18.24 12.44
N GLN A 113 -6.59 17.79 13.14
CA GLN A 113 -7.73 18.65 13.49
C GLN A 113 -7.32 19.88 14.33
N MET A 114 -6.19 19.81 15.05
CA MET A 114 -5.68 20.94 15.83
C MET A 114 -4.99 22.01 14.97
N PHE A 115 -4.61 21.68 13.73
CA PHE A 115 -4.05 22.63 12.74
C PHE A 115 -5.13 23.25 11.85
N THR A 116 -6.31 22.62 11.78
CA THR A 116 -7.48 23.23 11.15
C THR A 116 -8.04 24.27 12.12
N ARG A 117 -7.96 25.56 11.78
CA ARG A 117 -8.65 26.61 12.54
C ARG A 117 -10.12 26.20 12.67
N ARG A 118 -10.55 25.89 13.89
CA ARG A 118 -11.96 25.74 14.25
C ARG A 118 -12.69 26.93 13.64
N LYS A 119 -13.60 26.70 12.69
CA LYS A 119 -14.58 27.73 12.32
C LYS A 119 -15.29 28.06 13.62
N VAL A 120 -14.99 29.24 14.18
CA VAL A 120 -15.82 29.83 15.23
C VAL A 120 -17.23 29.82 14.66
N PRO A 121 -18.21 29.15 15.30
CA PRO A 121 -19.58 29.19 14.81
C PRO A 121 -19.96 30.67 14.76
N ALA A 122 -20.26 31.16 13.56
CA ALA A 122 -20.64 32.54 13.35
C ALA A 122 -21.74 32.85 14.35
N LYS A 123 -21.45 33.79 15.27
CA LYS A 123 -22.40 34.30 16.23
C LYS A 123 -23.65 34.68 15.42
N SER A 124 -24.79 34.09 15.78
CA SER A 124 -26.09 34.53 15.28
C SER A 124 -26.29 35.97 15.75
N THR A 125 -25.81 36.93 14.95
CA THR A 125 -26.15 38.34 15.01
C THR A 125 -27.08 38.61 13.84
N ALA A 126 -28.34 38.21 14.00
CA ALA A 126 -29.44 38.65 13.17
C ALA A 126 -30.72 38.69 14.01
N SER A 127 -30.78 39.61 14.97
CA SER A 127 -32.04 40.26 15.36
C SER A 127 -31.82 41.77 15.22
N THR A 128 -32.16 42.26 14.03
CA THR A 128 -32.15 43.68 13.67
C THR A 128 -33.53 44.26 13.98
N THR A 129 -33.52 45.54 14.41
CA THR A 129 -34.60 46.55 14.30
C THR A 129 -35.72 46.40 15.34
N GLY A 130 -35.95 47.34 16.25
CA GLY A 130 -35.95 48.79 16.06
C GLY A 130 -37.36 49.22 15.68
N GLY A 131 -38.16 49.60 16.67
CA GLY A 131 -39.53 50.03 16.46
C GLY A 131 -40.28 50.22 17.77
N ASP A 132 -39.90 51.22 18.56
CA ASP A 132 -40.78 51.82 19.55
C ASP A 132 -40.85 53.33 19.27
N SER A 133 -41.91 53.69 18.55
CA SER A 133 -42.45 55.05 18.50
C SER A 133 -43.28 55.28 19.76
N ALA A 134 -42.90 56.26 20.58
CA ALA A 134 -43.77 56.98 21.51
C ALA A 134 -43.08 58.28 21.94
#